data_AF-A0A2D5PCM8-F1
#
_entry.id   AF-A0A2D5PCM8-F1
#
_cell.length_a   1.000
_cell.length_b   1.000
_cell.length_c   1.000
_cell.angle_alpha   90.00
_cell.angle_beta   90.00
_cell.angle_gamma   90.00
#
_symmetry.space_group_name_H-M   'P 1'
#
loop_
_entity.id
_entity.type
_entity.pdbx_description
1 polymer ?
#
loop_
_entity_poly.entity_id
_entity_poly.type
_entity_poly.pdbx_seq_one_letter_code
_entity_poly.pdbx_strand_id
1 'polypeptide(L)' 'MSKHTEQQKQELALLAGLSDDNIDVSDIPEQTDWSDAQRGKFYRPVQSHVGELTVFSDATGIKTR' A
#
# COMPACT_ATOMS: atom_id res chain seq x y z
N MET A 1 -0.77 -10.51 -8.77
CA MET A 1 -1.11 -11.49 -7.73
C MET A 1 0.06 -12.44 -7.60
N SER A 2 0.94 -12.25 -6.62
CA SER A 2 2.05 -13.19 -6.40
C SER A 2 1.52 -14.43 -5.70
N LYS A 3 2.03 -15.61 -6.08
CA LYS A 3 1.57 -16.90 -5.56
C LYS A 3 2.38 -17.27 -4.33
N HIS A 4 1.71 -17.68 -3.24
CA HIS A 4 2.39 -18.13 -2.02
C HIS A 4 3.27 -19.36 -2.28
N THR A 5 4.45 -19.37 -1.67
CA THR A 5 5.32 -20.56 -1.63
C THR A 5 4.65 -21.65 -0.79
N GLU A 6 5.07 -22.91 -0.97
CA GLU A 6 4.49 -24.01 -0.18
C GLU A 6 4.73 -23.85 1.32
N GLN A 7 5.88 -23.30 1.72
CA GLN A 7 6.18 -22.96 3.11
C GLN A 7 5.20 -21.93 3.67
N GLN A 8 4.90 -20.86 2.91
CA GLN A 8 3.93 -19.84 3.32
C GLN A 8 2.52 -20.42 3.48
N LYS A 9 2.12 -21.36 2.62
CA LYS A 9 0.82 -22.03 2.75
C LYS A 9 0.73 -22.90 4.01
N GLN A 10 1.81 -23.62 4.32
CA GLN A 10 1.88 -24.43 5.55
C GLN A 10 1.80 -23.55 6.79
N GLU A 11 2.56 -22.46 6.83
CA GLU A 11 2.52 -21.49 7.91
C GLU A 11 1.12 -20.88 8.09
N LEU A 12 0.47 -20.47 7.00
CA LEU A 12 -0.91 -19.97 7.04
C LEU A 12 -1.91 -21.01 7.55
N ALA A 13 -1.77 -22.27 7.17
CA ALA A 13 -2.64 -23.35 7.65
C ALA A 13 -2.45 -23.61 9.16
N LEU A 14 -1.23 -23.47 9.66
CA LEU A 14 -0.94 -23.56 11.10
C LEU A 14 -1.55 -22.36 11.85
N LEU A 15 -1.37 -21.14 11.33
CA LEU A 15 -1.94 -19.93 11.93
C LEU A 15 -3.47 -19.96 11.95
N ALA A 16 -4.11 -20.48 10.91
CA ALA A 16 -5.56 -20.62 10.85
C ALA A 16 -6.15 -21.61 11.88
N GLY A 17 -5.31 -22.48 12.46
CA GLY A 17 -5.71 -23.38 13.54
C GLY A 17 -5.55 -22.80 14.95
N LEU A 18 -4.93 -21.62 15.08
CA LEU A 18 -4.79 -20.92 16.36
C LEU A 18 -6.06 -20.13 16.68
N SER A 19 -6.46 -20.10 17.96
CA SER A 19 -7.55 -19.23 18.41
C SER A 19 -7.09 -17.77 18.44
N ASP A 20 -7.98 -16.86 18.05
CA ASP A 20 -7.77 -15.41 18.17
C ASP A 20 -7.60 -14.99 19.64
N ASP A 21 -8.16 -15.73 20.61
CA ASP A 21 -7.99 -15.48 22.04
C ASP A 21 -6.53 -15.61 22.51
N ASN A 22 -5.69 -16.28 21.73
CA ASN A 22 -4.26 -16.42 22.03
C ASN A 22 -3.45 -15.17 21.60
N ILE A 23 -4.08 -14.20 20.93
CA ILE A 23 -3.43 -12.95 20.55
C ILE A 23 -3.28 -12.10 21.82
N ASP A 24 -2.04 -11.87 22.24
CA ASP A 24 -1.73 -10.94 23.33
C ASP A 24 -1.96 -9.51 22.84
N VAL A 25 -2.94 -8.84 23.45
CA VAL A 25 -3.31 -7.44 23.19
C VAL A 25 -3.10 -6.57 24.43
N SER A 26 -2.37 -7.06 25.44
CA SER A 26 -2.21 -6.36 26.71
C SER A 26 -1.52 -5.01 26.60
N ASP A 27 -0.72 -4.79 25.56
CA ASP A 27 -0.01 -3.55 25.25
C ASP A 27 -0.81 -2.57 24.37
N ILE A 28 -1.81 -3.07 23.64
CA ILE A 28 -2.63 -2.31 22.70
C ILE A 28 -4.09 -2.37 23.18
N PRO A 29 -4.48 -1.53 24.14
CA PRO A 29 -5.87 -1.49 24.58
C PRO A 29 -6.79 -1.06 23.44
N GLU A 30 -8.00 -1.59 23.44
CA GLU A 30 -9.02 -1.18 22.48
C GLU A 30 -9.37 0.31 22.66
N GLN A 31 -9.24 1.10 21.58
CA GLN A 31 -9.63 2.50 21.57
C GLN A 31 -10.86 2.70 20.69
N THR A 32 -12.00 2.94 21.33
CA THR A 32 -13.27 3.21 20.64
C THR A 32 -13.48 4.69 20.32
N ASP A 33 -12.77 5.58 21.02
CA ASP A 33 -12.84 7.02 20.76
C ASP A 33 -11.80 7.46 19.74
N TRP A 34 -12.28 7.81 18.54
CA TRP A 34 -11.47 8.29 17.42
C TRP A 34 -11.61 9.80 17.20
N SER A 35 -12.19 10.53 18.15
CA SER A 35 -12.48 11.97 18.00
C SER A 35 -11.22 12.80 17.72
N ASP A 36 -10.08 12.38 18.29
CA ASP A 36 -8.77 13.05 18.10
C ASP A 36 -7.94 12.45 16.96
N ALA A 37 -8.47 11.50 16.18
CA ALA A 37 -7.74 10.85 15.10
C ALA A 37 -7.49 11.83 13.93
N GLN A 38 -6.22 12.18 13.70
CA GLN A 38 -5.83 13.12 12.64
C GLN A 38 -5.59 12.41 11.31
N ARG A 39 -6.42 12.69 10.29
CA ARG A 39 -6.16 12.31 8.90
C ARG A 39 -5.47 13.44 8.15
N GLY A 40 -4.55 13.13 7.23
CA GLY A 40 -3.94 14.13 6.35
C GLY A 40 -2.92 15.08 6.99
N LYS A 41 -2.45 14.81 8.22
CA LYS A 41 -1.39 15.59 8.90
C LYS A 41 -0.11 15.69 8.08
N PHE A 42 0.23 14.64 7.35
CA PHE A 42 1.44 14.59 6.55
C PHE A 42 1.14 15.09 5.14
N TYR A 43 1.91 16.10 4.70
CA TYR A 43 1.90 16.57 3.32
C TYR A 43 2.24 15.40 2.39
N ARG A 44 1.32 15.10 1.46
CA ARG A 44 1.54 14.13 0.39
C ARG A 44 1.82 14.90 -0.90
N PRO A 45 3.10 15.07 -1.30
CA PRO A 45 3.38 15.56 -2.63
C PRO A 45 2.73 14.62 -3.64
N VAL A 46 2.00 15.18 -4.60
CA VAL A 46 1.44 14.40 -5.70
C VAL A 46 2.62 13.82 -6.46
N GLN A 47 2.81 12.51 -6.40
CA GLN A 47 3.82 11.83 -7.20
C GLN A 47 3.38 11.86 -8.66
N SER A 48 3.80 12.90 -9.39
CA SER A 48 3.65 12.96 -10.84
C SER A 48 4.62 11.96 -11.45
N HIS A 49 4.11 10.87 -12.01
CA HIS A 49 4.85 10.14 -13.02
C HIS A 49 4.98 11.10 -14.22
N VAL A 50 6.13 11.74 -14.35
CA VAL A 50 6.50 12.37 -15.62
C VAL A 50 6.73 11.21 -16.57
N GLY A 51 5.66 10.80 -17.27
CA GLY A 51 5.80 9.97 -18.44
C GLY A 51 6.80 10.65 -19.36
N GLU A 52 7.85 9.92 -19.69
CA GLU A 52 8.92 10.32 -20.59
C GLU A 52 8.36 11.17 -21.74
N LEU A 53 8.59 12.47 -21.70
CA LEU A 53 8.36 13.33 -22.85
C LEU A 53 9.47 12.97 -23.84
N THR A 54 9.25 11.94 -24.66
CA THR A 54 10.10 11.68 -25.82
C THR A 54 9.86 12.83 -26.80
N VAL A 55 10.67 13.87 -26.69
CA VAL A 55 10.78 14.94 -27.68
C VAL A 55 11.44 14.31 -28.90
N PHE A 56 10.66 13.89 -29.88
CA PHE A 56 11.19 13.64 -31.21
C PHE A 56 11.49 15.00 -31.84
N SER A 57 12.77 15.35 -31.94
CA SER A 57 13.22 16.45 -32.78
C SER A 57 13.36 15.94 -34.21
N ASP A 58 12.30 16.00 -34.98
CA ASP A 58 12.38 15.92 -36.43
C ASP A 58 12.24 17.32 -37.03
N ALA A 59 13.22 17.65 -37.88
CA ALA A 59 13.41 18.96 -38.47
C ALA A 59 12.35 19.24 -39.55
N THR A 60 11.07 19.35 -39.20
CA THR A 60 10.03 19.97 -40.04
C THR A 60 8.70 20.08 -39.28
N GLY A 61 8.48 21.22 -38.62
CA GLY A 61 7.15 21.79 -38.38
C GLY A 61 6.21 21.02 -37.43
N ILE A 62 6.04 21.57 -36.22
CA ILE A 62 5.03 21.17 -35.24
C ILE A 62 3.63 21.17 -35.88
N LYS A 63 2.97 20.00 -35.95
CA LYS A 63 1.54 19.88 -36.23
C LYS A 63 0.82 19.28 -35.03
N THR A 64 0.00 20.09 -34.39
CA THR A 64 -0.90 19.71 -33.28
C THR A 64 -2.09 18.92 -33.81
N ARG A 65 -2.43 17.80 -33.17
CA ARG A 65 -3.78 17.23 -33.18
C ARG A 65 -4.29 17.18 -31.75
#